data_AF-A0A833SQ76-F1
#
_entry.id   AF-A0A833SQ76-F1
#
_cell.length_a   1.000
_cell.length_b   1.000
_cell.length_c   1.000
_cell.angle_alpha   90.00
_cell.angle_beta   90.00
_cell.angle_gamma   90.00
#
_symmetry.space_group_name_H-M   'P 1'
#
loop_
_entity.id
_entity.type
_entity.pdbx_description
1 polymer ?
#
loop_
_entity_poly.entity_id
_entity_poly.type
_entity_poly.pdbx_seq_one_letter_code
_entity_poly.pdbx_strand_id
1 'polypeptide(L)'
;MGQVCSGSGVSKHVCVPRDPADKKLDAILIRKTKIPDFDAFFESAAAPLNELVEIHNSIAESEEDLKSAAAALQGETQVRLTVGHGGRVALVLWKFDKKDQIHVLTPEERDEKLSVSEELKMAFDTSDNVITNLNTALEKPPTDGTLCEYIEKCGRLFATKRGQLDMLVRDVNVAVFTLRKLLMLQAHVTSLTEATKILLKELAKVEDIGDLSIATNEKGSVKIMDGDEEMDLRKTKRLRSPVAQLVEAMADLVDNVETAVTSVPELAESSTAFVEESKCLPAKIPEAVSSSGLGISEMPKAATSTTSNVKALSNGPKIARATTDMVQYVITELVQAATIPRGG
;
A
#
# COMPACT_ATOMS: atom_id res chain seq x y z
N MET A 1 -32.97 28.03 35.86
CA MET A 1 -33.90 27.00 35.35
C MET A 1 -34.04 27.21 33.86
N GLY A 2 -33.66 26.37 32.89
CA GLY A 2 -32.94 25.09 32.71
C GLY A 2 -32.51 25.09 31.22
N GLN A 3 -31.40 24.47 30.78
CA GLN A 3 -31.32 23.07 30.28
C GLN A 3 -32.49 22.70 29.32
N VAL A 4 -32.36 22.10 28.13
CA VAL A 4 -31.39 21.16 27.53
C VAL A 4 -31.47 21.18 25.97
N CYS A 5 -30.40 20.67 25.38
CA CYS A 5 -29.99 20.27 24.03
C CYS A 5 -30.95 19.52 23.07
N SER A 6 -30.36 19.29 21.86
CA SER A 6 -30.43 18.14 20.93
C SER A 6 -31.22 18.36 19.61
N GLY A 7 -30.73 17.96 18.43
CA GLY A 7 -29.50 17.22 18.11
C GLY A 7 -29.31 16.97 16.60
N SER A 8 -28.19 16.32 16.31
CA SER A 8 -27.94 15.41 15.18
C SER A 8 -28.07 15.93 13.74
N GLY A 9 -27.02 16.58 13.26
CA GLY A 9 -26.60 16.49 11.86
C GLY A 9 -25.47 15.48 11.76
N VAL A 10 -25.83 14.20 11.57
CA VAL A 10 -24.89 13.09 11.37
C VAL A 10 -23.90 13.45 10.28
N SER A 11 -22.62 13.59 10.66
CA SER A 11 -21.51 13.68 9.71
C SER A 11 -21.64 12.50 8.76
N LYS A 12 -21.86 12.77 7.47
CA LYS A 12 -21.84 11.75 6.44
C LYS A 12 -20.42 11.19 6.45
N HIS A 13 -20.26 10.03 7.08
CA HIS A 13 -19.07 9.21 6.94
C HIS A 13 -18.68 9.19 5.47
N VAL A 14 -17.52 9.75 5.12
CA VAL A 14 -16.80 9.33 3.92
C VAL A 14 -16.21 7.96 4.28
N CYS A 15 -17.09 6.98 4.43
CA CYS A 15 -16.71 5.59 4.38
C CYS A 15 -16.62 5.30 2.89
N VAL A 16 -15.45 5.54 2.29
CA VAL A 16 -15.03 4.67 1.20
C VAL A 16 -14.25 3.56 1.91
N PRO A 17 -14.92 2.52 2.44
CA PRO A 17 -14.18 1.35 2.87
C PRO A 17 -13.45 0.86 1.62
N ARG A 18 -12.12 0.88 1.67
CA ARG A 18 -11.30 0.24 0.65
C ARG A 18 -11.83 -1.17 0.42
N ASP A 19 -12.05 -1.50 -0.85
CA ASP A 19 -12.48 -2.84 -1.25
C ASP A 19 -11.48 -3.84 -0.64
N PRO A 20 -11.89 -4.94 0.00
CA PRO A 20 -10.97 -6.04 0.34
C PRO A 20 -10.13 -6.53 -0.87
N ALA A 21 -10.56 -6.25 -2.10
CA ALA A 21 -9.81 -6.47 -3.33
C ALA A 21 -9.05 -5.23 -3.86
N ASP A 22 -8.87 -4.17 -3.06
CA ASP A 22 -8.07 -2.99 -3.43
C ASP A 22 -6.63 -3.41 -3.69
N LYS A 23 -6.42 -3.73 -4.96
CA LYS A 23 -5.18 -4.26 -5.48
C LYS A 23 -4.16 -3.13 -5.51
N LYS A 24 -2.95 -3.46 -5.09
CA LYS A 24 -1.75 -2.70 -5.45
C LYS A 24 -1.85 -2.31 -6.92
N LEU A 25 -1.66 -1.02 -7.22
CA LEU A 25 -1.65 -0.54 -8.58
C LEU A 25 -0.45 -1.17 -9.31
N ASP A 26 -0.71 -1.75 -10.47
CA ASP A 26 0.33 -2.35 -11.29
C ASP A 26 1.17 -1.24 -11.94
N ALA A 27 2.50 -1.37 -11.87
CA ALA A 27 3.38 -0.52 -12.68
C ALA A 27 3.01 -0.63 -14.16
N ILE A 28 3.07 0.51 -14.83
CA ILE A 28 2.67 0.72 -16.21
C ILE A 28 3.72 0.10 -17.12
N LEU A 29 3.26 -0.82 -17.97
CA LEU A 29 4.10 -1.48 -18.96
C LEU A 29 3.90 -0.84 -20.33
N ILE A 30 4.96 -0.22 -20.83
CA ILE A 30 5.01 0.31 -22.19
C ILE A 30 5.34 -0.81 -23.17
N ARG A 31 4.58 -0.87 -24.26
CA ARG A 31 4.80 -1.79 -25.38
C ARG A 31 5.74 -1.15 -26.39
N LYS A 32 6.74 -1.89 -26.84
CA LYS A 32 7.62 -1.44 -27.91
C LYS A 32 6.83 -1.24 -29.21
N THR A 33 6.92 -0.05 -29.79
CA THR A 33 6.33 0.34 -31.07
C THR A 33 7.26 0.07 -32.24
N LYS A 34 8.58 -0.05 -31.98
CA LYS A 34 9.68 -0.11 -32.96
C LYS A 34 9.92 1.19 -33.72
N ILE A 35 9.22 2.26 -33.36
CA ILE A 35 9.46 3.61 -33.83
C ILE A 35 10.31 4.30 -32.74
N PRO A 36 11.61 4.59 -32.99
CA PRO A 36 12.52 5.06 -31.95
C PRO A 36 12.01 6.28 -31.17
N ASP A 37 11.49 7.29 -31.88
CA ASP A 37 11.00 8.52 -31.24
C ASP A 37 9.78 8.26 -30.35
N PHE A 38 8.89 7.34 -30.75
CA PHE A 38 7.72 6.99 -29.95
C PHE A 38 8.13 6.17 -28.74
N ASP A 39 9.05 5.21 -28.92
CA ASP A 39 9.56 4.38 -27.82
C ASP A 39 10.26 5.26 -26.77
N ALA A 40 11.12 6.19 -27.19
CA ALA A 40 11.77 7.15 -26.28
C ALA A 40 10.77 8.04 -25.55
N PHE A 41 9.74 8.54 -26.25
CA PHE A 41 8.67 9.32 -25.63
C PHE A 41 7.92 8.49 -24.57
N PHE A 42 7.49 7.28 -24.91
CA PHE A 42 6.71 6.46 -23.98
C PHE A 42 7.54 5.98 -22.78
N GLU A 43 8.82 5.68 -22.97
CA GLU A 43 9.75 5.37 -21.87
C GLU A 43 9.87 6.55 -20.90
N SER A 44 10.04 7.78 -21.42
CA SER A 44 10.07 9.00 -20.60
C SER A 44 8.75 9.24 -19.86
N ALA A 45 7.62 9.09 -20.56
CA ALA A 45 6.29 9.30 -20.00
C ALA A 45 5.88 8.25 -18.95
N ALA A 46 6.49 7.06 -18.95
CA ALA A 46 6.19 6.01 -17.99
C ALA A 46 6.76 6.27 -16.60
N ALA A 47 7.89 6.99 -16.49
CA ALA A 47 8.56 7.27 -15.23
C ALA A 47 7.65 8.00 -14.21
N PRO A 48 7.08 9.19 -14.52
CA PRO A 48 6.21 9.89 -13.57
C PRO A 48 4.94 9.10 -13.22
N LEU A 49 4.44 8.28 -14.16
CA LEU A 49 3.29 7.41 -13.93
C LEU A 49 3.59 6.30 -12.92
N ASN A 50 4.75 5.67 -13.05
CA ASN A 50 5.19 4.62 -12.14
C ASN A 50 5.53 5.18 -10.76
N GLU A 51 6.07 6.40 -10.69
CA GLU A 51 6.25 7.09 -9.41
C GLU A 51 4.92 7.38 -8.71
N LEU A 52 3.88 7.82 -9.44
CA LEU A 52 2.53 7.97 -8.88
C LEU A 52 1.96 6.65 -8.35
N VAL A 53 2.19 5.55 -9.07
CA VAL A 53 1.79 4.20 -8.66
C VAL A 53 2.51 3.78 -7.37
N GLU A 54 3.82 4.05 -7.27
CA GLU A 54 4.61 3.74 -6.09
C GLU A 54 4.14 4.53 -4.87
N ILE A 55 3.97 5.85 -4.99
CA ILE A 55 3.47 6.71 -3.90
C ILE A 55 2.10 6.23 -3.41
N HIS A 56 1.17 5.94 -4.33
CA HIS A 56 -0.16 5.44 -3.99
C HIS A 56 -0.09 4.14 -3.17
N ASN A 57 0.72 3.20 -3.66
CA ASN A 57 0.88 1.90 -3.03
C ASN A 57 1.56 2.02 -1.66
N SER A 58 2.56 2.91 -1.50
CA SER A 58 3.26 3.12 -0.23
C SER A 58 2.32 3.63 0.87
N ILE A 59 1.41 4.58 0.58
CA ILE A 59 0.41 5.02 1.58
C ILE A 59 -0.54 3.86 1.93
N ALA A 60 -0.99 3.10 0.93
CA ALA A 60 -1.85 1.92 1.16
C ALA A 60 -1.18 0.87 2.05
N GLU A 61 0.11 0.67 1.83
CA GLU A 61 0.93 -0.27 2.59
C GLU A 61 1.09 0.19 4.04
N SER A 62 1.49 1.44 4.27
CA SER A 62 1.65 1.98 5.63
C SER A 62 0.33 2.05 6.42
N GLU A 63 -0.80 2.29 5.75
CA GLU A 63 -2.12 2.26 6.39
C GLU A 63 -2.42 0.87 6.97
N GLU A 64 -2.18 -0.20 6.19
CA GLU A 64 -2.37 -1.57 6.65
C GLU A 64 -1.38 -1.95 7.74
N ASP A 65 -0.12 -1.55 7.61
CA ASP A 65 0.94 -1.85 8.58
C ASP A 65 0.63 -1.19 9.93
N LEU A 66 0.11 0.04 9.92
CA LEU A 66 -0.33 0.75 11.14
C LEU A 66 -1.51 0.04 11.82
N LYS A 67 -2.52 -0.39 11.05
CA LYS A 67 -3.65 -1.16 11.59
C LYS A 67 -3.19 -2.53 12.12
N SER A 68 -2.29 -3.19 11.41
CA SER A 68 -1.74 -4.49 11.80
C SER A 68 -0.93 -4.37 13.10
N ALA A 69 -0.08 -3.35 13.22
CA ALA A 69 0.67 -3.06 14.44
C ALA A 69 -0.25 -2.73 15.62
N ALA A 70 -1.36 -2.01 15.38
CA ALA A 70 -2.33 -1.70 16.42
C ALA A 70 -3.06 -2.97 16.91
N ALA A 71 -3.42 -3.87 15.99
CA ALA A 71 -3.97 -5.17 16.35
C ALA A 71 -2.95 -6.02 17.15
N ALA A 72 -1.68 -6.01 16.73
CA ALA A 72 -0.60 -6.73 17.42
C ALA A 72 -0.45 -6.30 18.88
N LEU A 73 -0.51 -4.99 19.13
CA LEU A 73 -0.46 -4.39 20.47
C LEU A 73 -1.65 -4.82 21.35
N GLN A 74 -2.80 -5.14 20.76
CA GLN A 74 -3.95 -5.71 21.46
C GLN A 74 -3.84 -7.23 21.68
N GLY A 75 -2.69 -7.83 21.36
CA GLY A 75 -2.40 -9.25 21.54
C GLY A 75 -2.82 -10.14 20.36
N GLU A 76 -3.24 -9.53 19.25
CA GLU A 76 -3.64 -10.28 18.06
C GLU A 76 -2.42 -10.85 17.32
N THR A 77 -2.64 -12.01 16.71
CA THR A 77 -1.70 -12.70 15.83
C THR A 77 -1.48 -11.90 14.56
N GLN A 78 -0.23 -11.87 14.14
CA GLN A 78 0.29 -11.19 12.97
C GLN A 78 0.79 -12.21 11.96
N VAL A 79 0.90 -11.76 10.71
CA VAL A 79 1.38 -12.58 9.60
C VAL A 79 2.65 -11.97 9.03
N ARG A 80 3.66 -12.82 8.85
CA ARG A 80 4.91 -12.48 8.19
C ARG A 80 5.17 -13.43 7.04
N LEU A 81 5.52 -12.87 5.88
CA LEU A 81 6.18 -13.61 4.83
C LEU A 81 7.68 -13.60 5.06
N THR A 82 8.37 -14.66 4.68
CA THR A 82 9.83 -14.68 4.58
C THR A 82 10.24 -15.26 3.23
N VAL A 83 11.30 -14.71 2.64
CA VAL A 83 11.90 -15.22 1.40
C VAL A 83 13.23 -15.86 1.76
N GLY A 84 13.28 -17.19 1.66
CA GLY A 84 14.45 -18.00 1.95
C GLY A 84 15.37 -18.21 0.74
N HIS A 85 16.31 -19.14 0.90
CA HIS A 85 17.22 -19.52 -0.18
C HIS A 85 16.46 -20.00 -1.42
N GLY A 86 16.91 -19.57 -2.61
CA GLY A 86 16.26 -19.90 -3.88
C GLY A 86 14.91 -19.21 -4.12
N GLY A 87 14.59 -18.15 -3.35
CA GLY A 87 13.34 -17.39 -3.52
C GLY A 87 12.11 -18.05 -2.90
N ARG A 88 12.27 -19.16 -2.17
CA ARG A 88 11.13 -19.86 -1.54
C ARG A 88 10.47 -18.98 -0.49
N VAL A 89 9.14 -18.96 -0.52
CA VAL A 89 8.32 -18.15 0.37
C VAL A 89 7.76 -19.01 1.48
N ALA A 90 7.79 -18.50 2.72
CA ALA A 90 7.12 -19.11 3.86
C ALA A 90 6.20 -18.11 4.56
N LEU A 91 5.07 -18.60 5.05
CA LEU A 91 4.09 -17.86 5.84
C LEU A 91 4.25 -18.24 7.32
N VAL A 92 4.37 -17.25 8.19
CA VAL A 92 4.51 -17.47 9.64
C VAL A 92 3.48 -16.63 10.38
N LEU A 93 2.76 -17.28 11.30
CA LEU A 93 1.90 -16.60 12.28
C LEU A 93 2.70 -16.38 13.56
N TRP A 94 2.64 -15.17 14.09
CA TRP A 94 3.38 -14.79 15.30
C TRP A 94 2.59 -13.76 16.11
N LYS A 95 2.89 -13.61 17.40
CA LYS A 95 2.30 -12.58 18.27
C LYS A 95 3.32 -12.08 19.29
N PHE A 96 3.02 -10.99 19.97
CA PHE A 96 3.78 -10.62 21.16
C PHE A 96 3.32 -11.45 22.36
N ASP A 97 4.28 -11.98 23.12
CA ASP A 97 4.00 -12.65 24.38
C ASP A 97 3.79 -11.64 25.52
N LYS A 98 3.55 -12.13 26.74
CA LYS A 98 3.33 -11.28 27.92
C LYS A 98 4.56 -10.44 28.34
N LYS A 99 5.73 -10.71 27.76
CA LYS A 99 6.99 -9.99 27.97
C LYS A 99 7.35 -9.13 26.75
N ASP A 100 6.38 -8.88 25.87
CA ASP A 100 6.55 -8.12 24.63
C ASP A 100 7.61 -8.71 23.68
N GLN A 101 7.88 -10.02 23.78
CA GLN A 101 8.76 -10.74 22.87
C GLN A 101 7.99 -11.38 21.73
N ILE A 102 8.63 -11.51 20.56
CA ILE A 102 8.03 -12.20 19.42
C ILE A 102 7.94 -13.70 19.73
N HIS A 103 6.72 -14.22 19.72
CA HIS A 103 6.41 -15.65 19.80
C HIS A 103 5.84 -16.12 18.46
N VAL A 104 6.56 -17.02 17.78
CA VAL A 104 6.05 -17.69 16.59
C VAL A 104 5.14 -18.82 17.02
N LEU A 105 3.93 -18.87 16.48
CA LEU A 105 2.94 -19.87 16.85
C LEU A 105 3.42 -21.26 16.43
N THR A 106 3.31 -22.22 17.35
CA THR A 106 3.42 -23.65 17.06
C THR A 106 2.26 -24.10 16.14
N PRO A 107 2.35 -25.25 15.48
CA PRO A 107 1.24 -25.79 14.68
C PRO A 107 -0.06 -25.90 15.48
N GLU A 108 0.02 -26.34 16.73
CA GLU A 108 -1.14 -26.49 17.62
C GLU A 108 -1.77 -25.13 17.96
N GLU A 109 -0.95 -24.13 18.34
CA GLU A 109 -1.44 -22.77 18.62
C GLU A 109 -2.02 -22.09 17.38
N ARG A 110 -1.43 -22.37 16.20
CA ARG A 110 -1.93 -21.88 14.92
C ARG A 110 -3.31 -22.48 14.65
N ASP A 111 -3.45 -23.79 14.77
CA ASP A 111 -4.71 -24.47 14.49
C ASP A 111 -5.81 -24.04 15.49
N GLU A 112 -5.45 -23.81 16.77
CA GLU A 112 -6.33 -23.18 17.75
C GLU A 112 -6.75 -21.77 17.29
N LYS A 113 -5.80 -20.91 16.91
CA LYS A 113 -6.11 -19.55 16.42
C LYS A 113 -7.01 -19.57 15.19
N LEU A 114 -6.78 -20.47 14.25
CA LEU A 114 -7.59 -20.57 13.03
C LEU A 114 -8.98 -21.17 13.30
N SER A 115 -9.14 -21.98 14.36
CA SER A 115 -10.43 -22.58 14.71
C SER A 115 -11.50 -21.58 15.17
N VAL A 116 -11.11 -20.35 15.52
CA VAL A 116 -12.03 -19.32 16.02
C VAL A 116 -12.95 -18.74 14.92
N SER A 117 -12.60 -18.92 13.65
CA SER A 117 -13.36 -18.42 12.51
C SER A 117 -13.12 -19.25 11.26
N GLU A 118 -14.19 -19.73 10.63
CA GLU A 118 -14.13 -20.45 9.36
C GLU A 118 -13.56 -19.57 8.25
N GLU A 119 -13.93 -18.28 8.21
CA GLU A 119 -13.36 -17.32 7.25
C GLU A 119 -11.86 -17.14 7.43
N LEU A 120 -11.39 -17.04 8.67
CA LEU A 120 -9.96 -16.90 8.97
C LEU A 120 -9.19 -18.15 8.55
N LYS A 121 -9.73 -19.34 8.84
CA LYS A 121 -9.15 -20.60 8.40
C LYS A 121 -9.08 -20.70 6.88
N MET A 122 -10.18 -20.39 6.17
CA MET A 122 -10.20 -20.40 4.71
C MET A 122 -9.19 -19.41 4.10
N ALA A 123 -9.03 -18.22 4.68
CA ALA A 123 -8.05 -17.25 4.21
C ALA A 123 -6.61 -17.72 4.44
N PHE A 124 -6.35 -18.40 5.57
CA PHE A 124 -5.06 -19.04 5.82
C PHE A 124 -4.78 -20.15 4.82
N ASP A 125 -5.73 -21.09 4.63
CA ASP A 125 -5.60 -22.22 3.70
C ASP A 125 -5.40 -21.72 2.26
N THR A 126 -6.10 -20.65 1.88
CA THR A 126 -5.91 -19.98 0.57
C THR A 126 -4.50 -19.42 0.45
N SER A 127 -4.01 -18.72 1.49
CA SER A 127 -2.67 -18.14 1.52
C SER A 127 -1.58 -19.22 1.42
N ASP A 128 -1.73 -20.31 2.18
CA ASP A 128 -0.80 -21.45 2.16
C ASP A 128 -0.79 -22.16 0.80
N ASN A 129 -1.95 -22.33 0.18
CA ASN A 129 -2.08 -22.91 -1.16
C ASN A 129 -1.42 -22.05 -2.24
N VAL A 130 -1.64 -20.73 -2.27
CA VAL A 130 -0.99 -19.86 -3.27
C VAL A 130 0.52 -19.78 -3.08
N ILE A 131 1.01 -19.83 -1.84
CA ILE A 131 2.44 -19.91 -1.53
C ILE A 131 3.02 -21.25 -2.00
N THR A 132 2.32 -22.35 -1.74
CA THR A 132 2.71 -23.68 -2.23
C THR A 132 2.78 -23.73 -3.76
N ASN A 133 1.82 -23.12 -4.45
CA ASN A 133 1.80 -23.02 -5.91
C ASN A 133 2.98 -22.17 -6.42
N LEU A 134 3.26 -21.02 -5.80
CA LEU A 134 4.43 -20.21 -6.13
C LEU A 134 5.72 -21.00 -5.95
N ASN A 135 5.92 -21.65 -4.81
CA ASN A 135 7.11 -22.45 -4.51
C ASN A 135 7.27 -23.63 -5.47
N THR A 136 6.18 -24.30 -5.83
CA THR A 136 6.18 -25.39 -6.82
C THR A 136 6.59 -24.87 -8.20
N ALA A 137 6.08 -23.70 -8.59
CA ALA A 137 6.40 -23.08 -9.87
C ALA A 137 7.83 -22.52 -9.92
N LEU A 138 8.44 -22.16 -8.78
CA LEU A 138 9.87 -21.83 -8.69
C LEU A 138 10.74 -23.06 -8.96
N GLU A 139 10.37 -24.21 -8.41
CA GLU A 139 11.11 -25.46 -8.59
C GLU A 139 10.98 -26.01 -10.01
N LYS A 140 9.80 -25.85 -10.61
CA LYS A 140 9.49 -26.26 -11.98
C LYS A 140 8.80 -25.13 -12.74
N PRO A 141 9.57 -24.19 -13.30
CA PRO A 141 9.03 -23.07 -14.05
C PRO A 141 8.14 -23.55 -15.21
N PRO A 142 6.98 -22.90 -15.45
CA PRO A 142 6.05 -23.32 -16.49
C PRO A 142 6.60 -23.15 -17.90
N THR A 143 7.59 -22.27 -18.09
CA THR A 143 8.25 -22.00 -19.38
C THR A 143 9.74 -21.68 -19.19
N ASP A 144 10.52 -21.60 -20.28
CA ASP A 144 11.98 -21.32 -20.23
C ASP A 144 12.35 -19.82 -20.19
N GLY A 145 11.38 -18.91 -20.23
CA GLY A 145 11.62 -17.48 -20.06
C GLY A 145 12.15 -17.09 -18.66
N THR A 146 12.43 -15.80 -18.49
CA THR A 146 12.99 -15.25 -17.24
C THR A 146 12.02 -15.38 -16.06
N LEU A 147 12.50 -15.90 -14.93
CA LEU A 147 11.76 -15.92 -13.66
C LEU A 147 11.58 -14.51 -13.08
N CYS A 148 10.46 -14.31 -12.37
CA CYS A 148 10.28 -13.13 -11.53
C CYS A 148 11.29 -13.16 -10.38
N GLU A 149 11.99 -12.06 -10.17
CA GLU A 149 12.80 -11.83 -8.97
C GLU A 149 11.96 -11.00 -8.01
N TYR A 150 11.94 -11.37 -6.73
CA TYR A 150 11.21 -10.66 -5.69
C TYR A 150 11.91 -10.76 -4.35
N ILE A 151 11.65 -9.77 -3.50
CA ILE A 151 12.15 -9.68 -2.12
C ILE A 151 10.98 -9.58 -1.16
N GLU A 152 11.21 -9.86 0.11
CA GLU A 152 10.26 -9.52 1.16
C GLU A 152 10.49 -8.08 1.64
N LYS A 153 9.42 -7.29 1.73
CA LYS A 153 9.41 -5.96 2.33
C LYS A 153 8.09 -5.78 3.09
N CYS A 154 8.16 -5.45 4.38
CA CYS A 154 6.99 -5.23 5.25
C CYS A 154 5.98 -6.41 5.25
N GLY A 155 6.51 -7.63 5.18
CA GLY A 155 5.77 -8.90 5.14
C GLY A 155 5.01 -9.15 3.84
N ARG A 156 5.37 -8.47 2.75
CA ARG A 156 4.85 -8.68 1.39
C ARG A 156 5.96 -9.05 0.43
N LEU A 157 5.59 -9.68 -0.69
CA LEU A 157 6.52 -9.93 -1.78
C LEU A 157 6.54 -8.74 -2.73
N PHE A 158 7.71 -8.15 -2.93
CA PHE A 158 7.95 -7.08 -3.87
C PHE A 158 8.74 -7.61 -5.07
N ALA A 159 8.10 -7.66 -6.25
CA ALA A 159 8.78 -8.02 -7.49
C ALA A 159 9.82 -6.96 -7.86
N THR A 160 11.10 -7.30 -7.77
CA THR A 160 12.22 -6.45 -8.20
C THR A 160 12.43 -6.53 -9.71
N LYS A 161 12.00 -7.63 -10.33
CA LYS A 161 12.04 -7.83 -11.77
C LYS A 161 10.90 -8.72 -12.19
N ARG A 162 10.03 -8.21 -13.07
CA ARG A 162 8.93 -8.99 -13.62
C ARG A 162 9.45 -10.11 -14.51
N GLY A 163 8.76 -11.24 -14.45
CA GLY A 163 9.04 -12.40 -15.26
C GLY A 163 7.88 -13.38 -15.17
N GLN A 164 8.15 -14.64 -15.45
CA GLN A 164 7.22 -15.69 -15.09
C GLN A 164 6.96 -15.66 -13.59
N LEU A 165 5.77 -16.10 -13.17
CA LEU A 165 5.34 -16.15 -11.77
C LEU A 165 4.94 -14.80 -11.16
N ASP A 166 5.02 -13.67 -11.87
CA ASP A 166 4.55 -12.36 -11.39
C ASP A 166 3.09 -12.41 -10.90
N MET A 167 2.23 -13.13 -11.63
CA MET A 167 0.85 -13.40 -11.21
C MET A 167 0.76 -14.22 -9.92
N LEU A 168 1.64 -15.20 -9.70
CA LEU A 168 1.64 -15.98 -8.47
C LEU A 168 2.14 -15.16 -7.28
N VAL A 169 3.14 -14.30 -7.47
CA VAL A 169 3.60 -13.33 -6.45
C VAL A 169 2.46 -12.40 -6.05
N ARG A 170 1.69 -11.93 -7.04
CA ARG A 170 0.47 -11.13 -6.80
C ARG A 170 -0.59 -11.91 -6.02
N ASP A 171 -0.87 -13.15 -6.41
CA ASP A 171 -1.87 -13.99 -5.74
C ASP A 171 -1.51 -14.23 -4.27
N VAL A 172 -0.21 -14.43 -3.96
CA VAL A 172 0.29 -14.49 -2.58
C VAL A 172 -0.03 -13.20 -1.82
N ASN A 173 0.33 -12.04 -2.37
CA ASN A 173 0.08 -10.76 -1.70
C ASN A 173 -1.42 -10.52 -1.44
N VAL A 174 -2.30 -10.86 -2.38
CA VAL A 174 -3.75 -10.71 -2.24
C VAL A 174 -4.31 -11.64 -1.17
N ALA A 175 -3.87 -12.91 -1.16
CA ALA A 175 -4.33 -13.87 -0.15
C ALA A 175 -3.87 -13.46 1.26
N VAL A 176 -2.61 -13.06 1.40
CA VAL A 176 -2.03 -12.61 2.67
C VAL A 176 -2.67 -11.32 3.16
N PHE A 177 -2.99 -10.38 2.27
CA PHE A 177 -3.75 -9.17 2.60
C PHE A 177 -5.11 -9.52 3.23
N THR A 178 -5.83 -10.46 2.61
CA THR A 178 -7.13 -10.92 3.11
C THR A 178 -6.99 -11.55 4.49
N LEU A 179 -5.98 -12.40 4.69
CA LEU A 179 -5.70 -13.03 5.97
C LEU A 179 -5.39 -11.98 7.06
N ARG A 180 -4.54 -10.99 6.76
CA ARG A 180 -4.24 -9.88 7.69
C ARG A 180 -5.48 -9.06 8.03
N LYS A 181 -6.33 -8.77 7.05
CA LYS A 181 -7.59 -8.06 7.27
C LYS A 181 -8.48 -8.80 8.26
N LEU A 182 -8.66 -10.11 8.09
CA LEU A 182 -9.46 -10.90 9.01
C LEU A 182 -8.86 -10.92 10.43
N LEU A 183 -7.53 -10.98 10.56
CA LEU A 183 -6.86 -10.86 11.86
C LEU A 183 -7.11 -9.49 12.50
N MET A 184 -6.98 -8.40 11.76
CA MET A 184 -7.27 -7.05 12.27
C MET A 184 -8.74 -6.90 12.72
N LEU A 185 -9.68 -7.53 12.00
CA LEU A 185 -11.10 -7.55 12.40
C LEU A 185 -11.32 -8.29 13.74
N GLN A 186 -10.57 -9.36 14.02
CA GLN A 186 -10.63 -10.07 15.30
C GLN A 186 -10.15 -9.19 16.47
N ALA A 187 -9.24 -8.26 16.21
CA ALA A 187 -8.81 -7.22 17.15
C ALA A 187 -9.72 -5.97 17.16
N HIS A 188 -10.80 -5.93 16.37
CA HIS A 188 -11.63 -4.74 16.20
C HIS A 188 -10.90 -3.50 15.65
N VAL A 189 -9.72 -3.66 15.03
CA VAL A 189 -8.99 -2.58 14.36
C VAL A 189 -9.43 -2.50 12.91
N THR A 190 -10.51 -1.77 12.66
CA THR A 190 -11.16 -1.74 11.33
C THR A 190 -10.87 -0.47 10.53
N SER A 191 -10.35 0.58 11.19
CA SER A 191 -10.10 1.89 10.59
C SER A 191 -8.76 2.48 11.03
N LEU A 192 -8.30 3.48 10.28
CA LEU A 192 -7.10 4.22 10.61
C LEU A 192 -7.32 5.07 11.87
N THR A 193 -8.55 5.56 12.07
CA THR A 193 -8.96 6.23 13.30
C THR A 193 -8.72 5.35 14.54
N GLU A 194 -9.13 4.07 14.51
CA GLU A 194 -8.95 3.17 15.66
C GLU A 194 -7.47 2.87 15.92
N ALA A 195 -6.69 2.58 14.87
CA ALA A 195 -5.25 2.36 15.01
C ALA A 195 -4.54 3.57 15.62
N THR A 196 -4.90 4.77 15.17
CA THR A 196 -4.34 6.03 15.67
C THR A 196 -4.74 6.32 17.11
N LYS A 197 -5.99 6.05 17.51
CA LYS A 197 -6.40 6.16 18.92
C LYS A 197 -5.56 5.27 19.83
N ILE A 198 -5.32 4.03 19.41
CA ILE A 198 -4.49 3.07 20.14
C ILE A 198 -3.08 3.63 20.31
N LEU A 199 -2.48 4.16 19.24
CA LEU A 199 -1.17 4.81 19.29
C LEU A 199 -1.15 5.98 20.29
N LEU A 200 -2.07 6.93 20.15
CA LEU A 200 -2.14 8.10 21.01
C LEU A 200 -2.35 7.72 22.49
N LYS A 201 -3.13 6.66 22.76
CA LYS A 201 -3.34 6.14 24.11
C LYS A 201 -2.07 5.51 24.69
N GLU A 202 -1.25 4.82 23.89
CA GLU A 202 0.03 4.28 24.38
C GLU A 202 1.09 5.36 24.56
N LEU A 203 1.19 6.32 23.63
CA LEU A 203 2.15 7.41 23.74
C LEU A 203 1.87 8.31 24.94
N ALA A 204 0.60 8.55 25.28
CA ALA A 204 0.21 9.30 26.48
C ALA A 204 0.63 8.63 27.81
N LYS A 205 1.13 7.37 27.78
CA LYS A 205 1.68 6.69 28.97
C LYS A 205 3.18 6.93 29.14
N VAL A 206 3.84 7.58 28.18
CA VAL A 206 5.27 7.91 28.24
C VAL A 206 5.43 9.22 29.02
N GLU A 207 6.27 9.21 30.06
CA GLU A 207 6.38 10.32 31.03
C GLU A 207 6.73 11.68 30.41
N ASP A 208 7.45 11.70 29.28
CA ASP A 208 7.92 12.92 28.62
C ASP A 208 7.04 13.38 27.45
N ILE A 209 5.88 12.75 27.23
CA ILE A 209 4.94 13.10 26.16
C ILE A 209 3.73 13.81 26.77
N GLY A 210 3.45 15.03 26.31
CA GLY A 210 2.33 15.85 26.74
C GLY A 210 1.04 15.60 25.92
N ASP A 211 0.30 16.68 25.69
CA ASP A 211 -0.98 16.64 25.00
C ASP A 211 -0.77 16.49 23.49
N LEU A 212 -0.81 15.24 23.03
CA LEU A 212 -0.68 14.96 21.60
C LEU A 212 -1.83 15.55 20.79
N SER A 213 -1.54 16.13 19.63
CA SER A 213 -2.55 16.46 18.61
C SER A 213 -2.03 16.17 17.21
N ILE A 214 -2.91 16.21 16.22
CA ILE A 214 -2.55 16.01 14.82
C ILE A 214 -2.99 17.25 14.05
N ALA A 215 -2.04 17.85 13.35
CA ALA A 215 -2.23 19.05 12.55
C ALA A 215 -1.76 18.80 11.11
N THR A 216 -2.06 19.74 10.22
CA THR A 216 -1.51 19.77 8.86
C THR A 216 -0.77 21.08 8.64
N ASN A 217 0.36 21.02 7.92
CA ASN A 217 1.03 22.23 7.46
C ASN A 217 0.31 22.86 6.25
N GLU A 218 0.84 23.99 5.75
CA GLU A 218 0.29 24.71 4.59
C GLU A 218 0.26 23.86 3.30
N LYS A 219 1.15 22.87 3.18
CA LYS A 219 1.23 21.94 2.05
C LYS A 219 0.32 20.73 2.22
N GLY A 220 -0.34 20.59 3.38
CA GLY A 220 -1.17 19.43 3.71
C GLY A 220 -0.40 18.24 4.27
N SER A 221 0.90 18.35 4.59
CA SER A 221 1.64 17.27 5.27
C SER A 221 1.11 17.13 6.70
N VAL A 222 1.02 15.89 7.17
CA VAL A 222 0.60 15.56 8.53
C VAL A 222 1.73 15.89 9.51
N LYS A 223 1.37 16.49 10.64
CA LYS A 223 2.26 16.72 11.79
C LYS A 223 1.64 16.14 13.04
N ILE A 224 2.45 15.42 13.80
CA ILE A 224 2.11 14.99 15.16
C ILE A 224 2.71 16.04 16.09
N MET A 225 1.86 16.66 16.91
CA MET A 225 2.24 17.73 17.81
C MET A 225 2.23 17.21 19.24
N ASP A 226 3.19 17.63 20.05
CA ASP A 226 3.18 17.54 21.50
C ASP A 226 3.07 18.96 22.08
N GLY A 227 1.87 19.34 22.50
CA GLY A 227 1.54 20.74 22.76
C GLY A 227 1.74 21.59 21.49
N ASP A 228 2.66 22.56 21.56
CA ASP A 228 2.97 23.48 20.46
C ASP A 228 4.19 23.01 19.61
N GLU A 229 4.87 21.94 20.01
CA GLU A 229 6.07 21.45 19.32
C GLU A 229 5.75 20.26 18.42
N GLU A 230 6.39 20.21 17.24
CA GLU A 230 6.29 19.06 16.34
C GLU A 230 7.12 17.90 16.89
N MET A 231 6.45 16.77 17.09
CA MET A 231 7.04 15.57 17.66
C MET A 231 7.55 14.64 16.56
N ASP A 232 8.85 14.34 16.59
CA ASP A 232 9.42 13.25 15.81
C ASP A 232 9.24 11.92 16.55
N LEU A 233 8.26 11.14 16.07
CA LEU A 233 7.90 9.83 16.63
C LEU A 233 9.11 8.89 16.79
N ARG A 234 10.05 8.89 15.83
CA ARG A 234 11.20 7.97 15.84
C ARG A 234 12.24 8.34 16.90
N LYS A 235 12.17 9.54 17.46
CA LYS A 235 13.02 9.96 18.60
C LYS A 235 12.50 9.50 19.95
N THR A 236 11.31 8.92 20.01
CA THR A 236 10.71 8.41 21.25
C THR A 236 11.51 7.20 21.77
N LYS A 237 12.07 7.32 22.98
CA LYS A 237 12.95 6.28 23.55
C LYS A 237 12.20 5.37 24.51
N ARG A 238 12.77 4.18 24.76
CA ARG A 238 12.33 3.21 25.79
C ARG A 238 10.90 2.70 25.59
N LEU A 239 10.42 2.67 24.35
CA LEU A 239 9.15 2.05 24.00
C LEU A 239 9.24 0.52 24.12
N ARG A 240 8.17 -0.10 24.59
CA ARG A 240 7.99 -1.55 24.51
C ARG A 240 7.87 -1.96 23.04
N SER A 241 8.35 -3.14 22.66
CA SER A 241 8.43 -3.56 21.26
C SER A 241 7.12 -3.43 20.44
N PRO A 242 5.94 -3.80 20.96
CA PRO A 242 4.68 -3.60 20.24
C PRO A 242 4.35 -2.11 20.00
N VAL A 243 4.69 -1.24 20.95
CA VAL A 243 4.48 0.22 20.82
C VAL A 243 5.48 0.80 19.83
N ALA A 244 6.73 0.34 19.86
CA ALA A 244 7.75 0.76 18.90
C ALA A 244 7.36 0.39 17.46
N GLN A 245 6.80 -0.81 17.24
CA GLN A 245 6.28 -1.21 15.93
C GLN A 245 5.14 -0.28 15.45
N LEU A 246 4.23 0.09 16.35
CA LEU A 246 3.12 0.98 16.04
C LEU A 246 3.58 2.41 15.72
N VAL A 247 4.58 2.91 16.47
CA VAL A 247 5.21 4.21 16.26
C VAL A 247 5.93 4.25 14.92
N GLU A 248 6.68 3.21 14.57
CA GLU A 248 7.35 3.12 13.26
C GLU A 248 6.34 3.12 12.12
N ALA A 249 5.28 2.31 12.23
CA ALA A 249 4.25 2.25 11.20
C ALA A 249 3.51 3.58 10.99
N MET A 250 3.29 4.35 12.06
CA MET A 250 2.74 5.71 11.96
C MET A 250 3.74 6.66 11.30
N ALA A 251 5.00 6.60 11.68
CA ALA A 251 6.04 7.45 11.10
C ALA A 251 6.20 7.19 9.59
N ASP A 252 6.17 5.92 9.17
CA ASP A 252 6.17 5.54 7.75
C ASP A 252 4.93 6.06 7.00
N LEU A 253 3.76 6.01 7.63
CA LEU A 253 2.54 6.59 7.04
C LEU A 253 2.68 8.10 6.86
N VAL A 254 3.19 8.82 7.86
CA VAL A 254 3.40 10.27 7.81
C VAL A 254 4.40 10.63 6.70
N ASP A 255 5.53 9.93 6.60
CA ASP A 255 6.54 10.16 5.56
C ASP A 255 6.00 9.90 4.14
N ASN A 256 5.19 8.84 3.98
CA ASN A 256 4.57 8.52 2.70
C ASN A 256 3.50 9.55 2.32
N VAL A 257 2.74 10.07 3.28
CA VAL A 257 1.83 11.19 3.05
C VAL A 257 2.60 12.44 2.69
N GLU A 258 3.70 12.76 3.37
CA GLU A 258 4.56 13.90 3.06
C GLU A 258 5.13 13.81 1.63
N THR A 259 5.63 12.64 1.25
CA THR A 259 6.07 12.34 -0.12
C THR A 259 4.94 12.59 -1.12
N ALA A 260 3.72 12.16 -0.80
CA ALA A 260 2.58 12.36 -1.68
C ALA A 260 2.18 13.84 -1.83
N VAL A 261 2.06 14.60 -0.74
CA VAL A 261 1.69 16.02 -0.84
C VAL A 261 2.76 16.88 -1.52
N THR A 262 4.03 16.46 -1.46
CA THR A 262 5.13 17.19 -2.10
C THR A 262 5.31 16.82 -3.57
N SER A 263 5.20 15.54 -3.94
CA SER A 263 5.50 15.07 -5.31
C SER A 263 4.28 14.94 -6.22
N VAL A 264 3.11 14.55 -5.70
CA VAL A 264 1.92 14.25 -6.54
C VAL A 264 1.48 15.45 -7.40
N PRO A 265 1.48 16.72 -6.93
CA PRO A 265 1.08 17.85 -7.77
C PRO A 265 1.92 17.98 -9.04
N GLU A 266 3.25 17.92 -8.93
CA GLU A 266 4.17 18.03 -10.08
C GLU A 266 4.05 16.80 -10.99
N LEU A 267 3.95 15.60 -10.41
CA LEU A 267 3.75 14.36 -11.17
C LEU A 267 2.41 14.34 -11.91
N ALA A 268 1.37 14.93 -11.35
CA ALA A 268 0.05 15.06 -11.98
C ALA A 268 0.09 16.00 -13.19
N GLU A 269 0.80 17.14 -13.07
CA GLU A 269 1.01 18.07 -14.18
C GLU A 269 1.82 17.41 -15.30
N SER A 270 2.96 16.79 -14.95
CA SER A 270 3.81 16.04 -15.88
C SER A 270 3.03 14.94 -16.61
N SER A 271 2.27 14.12 -15.87
CA SER A 271 1.42 13.08 -16.44
C SER A 271 0.36 13.64 -17.39
N THR A 272 -0.24 14.78 -17.05
CA THR A 272 -1.24 15.44 -17.91
C THR A 272 -0.61 15.95 -19.20
N ALA A 273 0.58 16.57 -19.12
CA ALA A 273 1.32 17.04 -20.29
C ALA A 273 1.65 15.88 -21.24
N PHE A 274 2.18 14.76 -20.72
CA PHE A 274 2.45 13.56 -21.51
C PHE A 274 1.17 12.98 -22.15
N VAL A 275 0.04 12.98 -21.43
CA VAL A 275 -1.23 12.53 -22.00
C VAL A 275 -1.63 13.40 -23.19
N GLU A 276 -1.55 14.73 -23.08
CA GLU A 276 -1.90 15.64 -24.17
C GLU A 276 -1.00 15.46 -25.39
N GLU A 277 0.32 15.36 -25.21
CA GLU A 277 1.26 15.14 -26.31
C GLU A 277 1.00 13.79 -27.01
N SER A 278 0.69 12.75 -26.23
CA SER A 278 0.48 11.39 -26.74
C SER A 278 -0.74 11.27 -27.67
N LYS A 279 -1.75 12.15 -27.56
CA LYS A 279 -2.98 12.10 -28.39
C LYS A 279 -2.71 12.26 -29.88
N CYS A 280 -1.62 12.95 -30.25
CA CYS A 280 -1.25 13.18 -31.63
C CYS A 280 -0.46 12.01 -32.24
N LEU A 281 0.11 11.12 -31.43
CA LEU A 281 0.99 10.04 -31.91
C LEU A 281 0.29 9.04 -32.84
N PRO A 282 -0.97 8.60 -32.59
CA PRO A 282 -1.65 7.69 -33.51
C PRO A 282 -1.76 8.24 -34.94
N ALA A 283 -2.02 9.54 -35.11
CA ALA A 283 -2.12 10.14 -36.43
C ALA A 283 -0.77 10.19 -37.17
N LYS A 284 0.35 10.22 -36.43
CA LYS A 284 1.72 10.29 -36.97
C LYS A 284 2.31 8.93 -37.36
N ILE A 285 1.64 7.82 -37.05
CA ILE A 285 2.17 6.46 -37.31
C ILE A 285 2.56 6.24 -38.78
N PRO A 286 1.76 6.59 -39.80
CA PRO A 286 2.10 6.28 -41.19
C PRO A 286 3.43 6.92 -41.62
N GLU A 287 3.63 8.18 -41.26
CA GLU A 287 4.85 8.93 -41.53
C GLU A 287 6.03 8.36 -40.73
N ALA A 288 5.83 8.12 -39.43
CA ALA A 288 6.88 7.61 -38.54
C ALA A 288 7.36 6.19 -38.91
N VAL A 289 6.48 5.33 -39.41
CA VAL A 289 6.86 4.00 -39.94
C VAL A 289 7.73 4.15 -41.19
N SER A 290 7.34 5.05 -42.10
CA SER A 290 8.09 5.31 -43.32
C SER A 290 9.48 5.89 -43.04
N SER A 291 9.60 6.79 -42.06
CA SER A 291 10.88 7.42 -41.69
C SER A 291 11.79 6.49 -40.88
N SER A 292 11.22 5.53 -40.14
CA SER A 292 11.98 4.59 -39.30
C SER A 292 12.55 3.38 -40.07
N GLY A 293 12.39 3.31 -41.40
CA GLY A 293 12.86 2.18 -42.21
C GLY A 293 12.10 0.87 -41.97
N LEU A 294 10.92 0.95 -41.33
CA LEU A 294 10.06 -0.20 -41.10
C LEU A 294 9.25 -0.53 -42.36
N GLY A 295 9.04 -1.82 -42.62
CA GLY A 295 8.15 -2.26 -43.70
C GLY A 295 6.68 -1.90 -43.44
N ILE A 296 5.91 -1.68 -44.49
CA ILE A 296 4.46 -1.34 -44.41
C ILE A 296 3.68 -2.36 -43.58
N SER A 297 4.09 -3.64 -43.60
CA SER A 297 3.50 -4.71 -42.80
C SER A 297 3.65 -4.55 -41.27
N GLU A 298 4.57 -3.70 -40.80
CA GLU A 298 4.75 -3.42 -39.37
C GLU A 298 3.82 -2.29 -38.86
N MET A 299 3.20 -1.52 -39.78
CA MET A 299 2.33 -0.40 -39.43
C MET A 299 1.17 -0.80 -38.49
N PRO A 300 0.44 -1.92 -38.71
CA PRO A 300 -0.63 -2.33 -37.79
C PRO A 300 -0.13 -2.68 -36.38
N LYS A 301 1.09 -3.24 -36.27
CA LYS A 301 1.71 -3.59 -34.98
C LYS A 301 2.12 -2.33 -34.22
N ALA A 302 2.79 -1.40 -34.90
CA ALA A 302 3.14 -0.10 -34.34
C ALA A 302 1.88 0.64 -33.87
N ALA A 303 0.82 0.65 -34.67
CA ALA A 303 -0.45 1.26 -34.29
C ALA A 303 -1.06 0.64 -33.02
N THR A 304 -1.10 -0.68 -32.94
CA THR A 304 -1.61 -1.39 -31.77
C THR A 304 -0.82 -1.06 -30.51
N SER A 305 0.52 -1.06 -30.58
CA SER A 305 1.39 -0.69 -29.46
C SER A 305 1.19 0.76 -29.05
N THR A 306 1.22 1.71 -30.00
CA THR A 306 1.01 3.14 -29.73
C THR A 306 -0.33 3.42 -29.06
N THR A 307 -1.44 2.89 -29.61
CA THR A 307 -2.77 3.07 -28.99
C THR A 307 -2.84 2.45 -27.59
N SER A 308 -2.20 1.30 -27.38
CA SER A 308 -2.13 0.67 -26.05
C SER A 308 -1.36 1.54 -25.05
N ASN A 309 -0.23 2.13 -25.47
CA ASN A 309 0.58 2.99 -24.63
C ASN A 309 -0.13 4.31 -24.31
N VAL A 310 -0.76 4.96 -25.30
CA VAL A 310 -1.59 6.16 -25.09
C VAL A 310 -2.69 5.88 -24.07
N LYS A 311 -3.36 4.73 -24.19
CA LYS A 311 -4.37 4.31 -23.20
C LYS A 311 -3.75 4.10 -21.81
N ALA A 312 -2.57 3.50 -21.71
CA ALA A 312 -1.88 3.32 -20.43
C ALA A 312 -1.52 4.67 -19.79
N LEU A 313 -0.96 5.61 -20.57
CA LEU A 313 -0.65 6.97 -20.10
C LEU A 313 -1.88 7.72 -19.60
N SER A 314 -3.04 7.54 -20.25
CA SER A 314 -4.29 8.19 -19.86
C SER A 314 -4.79 7.84 -18.44
N ASN A 315 -4.19 6.84 -17.79
CA ASN A 315 -4.48 6.53 -16.39
C ASN A 315 -3.76 7.46 -15.40
N GLY A 316 -2.69 8.15 -15.78
CA GLY A 316 -1.92 9.02 -14.88
C GLY A 316 -2.75 10.00 -14.08
N PRO A 317 -3.53 10.88 -14.73
CA PRO A 317 -4.39 11.83 -14.04
C PRO A 317 -5.41 11.17 -13.09
N LYS A 318 -5.87 9.95 -13.40
CA LYS A 318 -6.78 9.20 -12.54
C LYS A 318 -6.07 8.68 -11.28
N ILE A 319 -4.84 8.16 -11.45
CA ILE A 319 -4.02 7.68 -10.33
C ILE A 319 -3.65 8.86 -9.43
N ALA A 320 -3.21 9.99 -9.99
CA ALA A 320 -2.92 11.21 -9.24
C ALA A 320 -4.12 11.65 -8.40
N ARG A 321 -5.32 11.73 -8.99
CA ARG A 321 -6.54 12.05 -8.25
C ARG A 321 -6.82 11.04 -7.13
N ALA A 322 -6.75 9.74 -7.42
CA ALA A 322 -6.97 8.70 -6.41
C ALA A 322 -5.97 8.78 -5.25
N THR A 323 -4.72 9.13 -5.53
CA THR A 323 -3.70 9.36 -4.49
C THR A 323 -4.00 10.61 -3.67
N THR A 324 -4.44 11.71 -4.30
CA THR A 324 -4.88 12.91 -3.57
C THR A 324 -6.08 12.62 -2.66
N ASP A 325 -7.07 11.89 -3.16
CA ASP A 325 -8.24 11.47 -2.36
C ASP A 325 -7.81 10.58 -1.18
N MET A 326 -6.83 9.70 -1.41
CA MET A 326 -6.27 8.84 -0.36
C MET A 326 -5.53 9.64 0.73
N VAL A 327 -4.74 10.64 0.34
CA VAL A 327 -4.07 11.55 1.28
C VAL A 327 -5.10 12.28 2.16
N GLN A 328 -6.16 12.81 1.54
CA GLN A 328 -7.23 13.50 2.28
C GLN A 328 -7.95 12.56 3.25
N TYR A 329 -8.21 11.32 2.85
CA TYR A 329 -8.75 10.29 3.71
C TYR A 329 -7.86 10.06 4.94
N VAL A 330 -6.56 9.83 4.73
CA VAL A 330 -5.60 9.60 5.82
C VAL A 330 -5.60 10.78 6.79
N ILE A 331 -5.43 12.01 6.28
CA ILE A 331 -5.46 13.23 7.10
C ILE A 331 -6.73 13.31 7.94
N THR A 332 -7.89 13.05 7.33
CA THR A 332 -9.19 13.14 8.01
C THR A 332 -9.29 12.14 9.15
N GLU A 333 -8.91 10.87 8.92
CA GLU A 333 -8.94 9.81 9.94
C GLU A 333 -7.96 10.09 11.09
N LEU A 334 -6.75 10.58 10.78
CA LEU A 334 -5.76 10.93 11.79
C LEU A 334 -6.24 12.09 12.66
N VAL A 335 -6.71 13.19 12.05
CA VAL A 335 -7.26 14.34 12.78
C VAL A 335 -8.48 13.91 13.61
N GLN A 336 -9.38 13.11 13.05
CA GLN A 336 -10.54 12.60 13.77
C GLN A 336 -10.13 11.80 15.01
N ALA A 337 -9.13 10.92 14.89
CA ALA A 337 -8.62 10.16 16.04
C ALA A 337 -8.12 11.07 17.17
N ALA A 338 -7.41 12.16 16.82
CA ALA A 338 -6.88 13.11 17.79
C ALA A 338 -7.97 13.91 18.52
N THR A 339 -9.14 14.12 17.90
CA THR A 339 -10.27 14.84 18.52
C THR A 339 -11.12 14.00 19.47
N ILE A 340 -10.96 12.67 19.45
CA ILE A 340 -11.78 11.78 20.27
C ILE A 340 -11.21 11.75 21.69
N PRO A 341 -12.03 12.05 22.73
CA PRO A 341 -11.57 12.05 24.11
C PRO A 341 -10.91 10.72 24.47
N ARG A 342 -9.75 10.78 25.12
CA ARG A 342 -8.97 9.60 25.52
C ARG A 342 -9.57 8.84 26.72
N GLY A 343 -10.83 9.12 27.07
CA GLY A 343 -11.54 8.63 28.25
C GLY A 343 -12.46 7.45 27.96
N GLY A 344 -12.20 6.33 28.64
CA GLY A 344 -12.90 5.04 28.60
C GLY A 344 -12.01 3.94 29.15
#